data_AF-A0A3A5UXX0-F1
#
_entry.id   AF-A0A3A5UXX0-F1
#
_cell.length_a   1.000
_cell.length_b   1.000
_cell.length_c   1.000
_cell.angle_alpha   90.00
_cell.angle_beta   90.00
_cell.angle_gamma   90.00
#
_symmetry.space_group_name_H-M   'P 1'
#
loop_
_entity.id
_entity.type
_entity.pdbx_description
1 polymer ?
#
loop_
_entity_poly.entity_id
_entity_poly.type
_entity_poly.pdbx_seq_one_letter_code
_entity_poly.pdbx_strand_id
1 'polypeptide(L)'
;MIVDYIGDSIAYRLIWFQHIHKAAGTLIVNMAKANNEKMYINNNNGNPTNDNGVVLPIWEYSDLELSKFIDNCEKNGVTFVATESGAPNFNVLEMDNRVTLITCLRDPEKRLVSNHNYAYYSGYTEEKKLINFIHKPNIFLSDNYYVRIFSNNGKFPNKLLNEEDYQYAIENISKFDLIINLDLDDVQEKLKLKLDWKNKKVDRHSTFGNKWNIINLLKKLQFLKLKKYLKREKIDSDLSCIKNKYNLDYRFMEELFSK
;
A
#
# COMPACT_ATOMS: atom_id res chain seq x y z
N MET A 1 52.01 0.67 10.30
CA MET A 1 50.58 0.77 10.63
C MET A 1 49.82 0.64 9.33
N ILE A 2 49.25 -0.54 9.10
CA ILE A 2 48.32 -0.78 8.00
C ILE A 2 46.98 -0.22 8.48
N VAL A 3 46.45 0.75 7.75
CA VAL A 3 45.12 1.29 7.99
C VAL A 3 44.19 0.43 7.15
N ASP A 4 43.53 -0.55 7.79
CA ASP A 4 42.47 -1.33 7.17
C ASP A 4 41.25 -0.44 6.97
N TYR A 5 41.11 0.12 5.77
CA TYR A 5 39.85 0.67 5.29
C TYR A 5 38.94 -0.49 4.89
N ILE A 6 38.25 -1.09 5.87
CA ILE A 6 37.03 -1.88 5.59
C ILE A 6 35.89 -0.86 5.49
N GLY A 7 35.84 -0.17 4.36
CA GLY A 7 34.63 0.51 3.95
C GLY A 7 33.70 -0.53 3.34
N ASP A 8 32.79 -1.09 4.14
CA ASP A 8 31.57 -1.67 3.58
C ASP A 8 30.82 -0.52 2.90
N SER A 9 31.14 -0.25 1.63
CA SER A 9 30.26 0.55 0.80
C SER A 9 29.00 -0.28 0.65
N ILE A 10 28.01 0.00 1.50
CA ILE A 10 26.67 -0.57 1.35
C ILE A 10 26.24 -0.18 -0.06
N ALA A 11 26.20 -1.17 -0.96
CA ALA A 11 25.71 -0.96 -2.31
C ALA A 11 24.33 -0.31 -2.22
N TYR A 12 24.10 0.73 -3.02
CA TYR A 12 22.84 1.45 -3.00
C TYR A 12 21.66 0.49 -3.24
N ARG A 13 20.59 0.66 -2.46
CA ARG A 13 19.33 -0.06 -2.66
C ARG A 13 18.15 0.90 -2.59
N LEU A 14 17.16 0.67 -3.43
CA LEU A 14 15.87 1.34 -3.44
C LEU A 14 14.77 0.33 -3.14
N ILE A 15 14.15 0.44 -1.97
CA ILE A 15 12.98 -0.35 -1.63
C ILE A 15 11.76 0.30 -2.29
N TRP A 16 11.13 -0.43 -3.20
CA TRP A 16 9.90 -0.01 -3.85
C TRP A 16 8.72 -0.75 -3.24
N PHE A 17 7.88 -0.02 -2.50
CA PHE A 17 6.70 -0.57 -1.88
C PHE A 17 5.44 -0.29 -2.72
N GLN A 18 4.90 -1.30 -3.39
CA GLN A 18 3.55 -1.18 -3.95
C GLN A 18 2.54 -1.21 -2.79
N HIS A 19 2.09 -0.02 -2.39
CA HIS A 19 1.20 0.20 -1.27
C HIS A 19 -0.25 -0.08 -1.67
N ILE A 20 -0.76 -1.22 -1.24
CA ILE A 20 -2.17 -1.57 -1.39
C ILE A 20 -3.01 -0.87 -0.30
N HIS A 21 -4.00 -0.09 -0.74
CA HIS A 21 -4.81 0.72 0.18
C HIS A 21 -5.49 -0.15 1.25
N LYS A 22 -5.21 0.17 2.53
CA LYS A 22 -5.68 -0.55 3.74
C LYS A 22 -5.07 -1.94 3.97
N ALA A 23 -3.89 -2.20 3.41
CA ALA A 23 -3.07 -3.37 3.71
C ALA A 23 -1.76 -2.95 4.45
N ALA A 24 -1.91 -2.36 5.64
CA ALA A 24 -0.81 -1.99 6.54
C ALA A 24 0.27 -1.03 6.00
N GLY A 25 0.04 -0.28 4.92
CA GLY A 25 1.13 0.52 4.35
C GLY A 25 1.72 1.60 5.24
N THR A 26 0.92 2.28 6.07
CA THR A 26 1.48 3.26 7.02
C THR A 26 2.39 2.60 8.06
N LEU A 27 2.10 1.36 8.47
CA LEU A 27 2.99 0.58 9.35
C LEU A 27 4.34 0.35 8.65
N ILE A 28 4.32 -0.14 7.41
CA ILE A 28 5.54 -0.43 6.64
C ILE A 28 6.37 0.84 6.41
N VAL A 29 5.72 1.95 6.04
CA VAL A 29 6.39 3.27 5.87
C VAL A 29 7.00 3.75 7.19
N ASN A 30 6.31 3.59 8.31
CA ASN A 30 6.86 3.95 9.62
C ASN A 30 8.03 3.04 10.03
N MET A 31 7.98 1.76 9.69
CA MET A 31 9.10 0.84 9.88
C MET A 31 10.32 1.23 9.05
N ALA A 32 10.12 1.64 7.79
CA ALA A 32 11.17 2.16 6.93
C ALA A 32 11.84 3.39 7.57
N LYS A 33 11.04 4.39 7.99
CA LYS A 33 11.54 5.58 8.70
C LYS A 33 12.31 5.21 9.97
N ALA A 34 11.76 4.30 10.77
CA ALA A 34 12.41 3.86 11.99
C ALA A 34 13.73 3.14 11.71
N ASN A 35 13.87 2.47 10.57
CA ASN A 35 15.10 1.81 10.12
C ASN A 35 16.02 2.72 9.31
N ASN A 36 15.84 4.05 9.38
CA ASN A 36 16.66 5.06 8.74
C ASN A 36 16.66 5.01 7.20
N GLU A 37 15.64 4.39 6.60
CA GLU A 37 15.46 4.50 5.15
C GLU A 37 15.15 5.96 4.79
N LYS A 38 15.80 6.47 3.74
CA LYS A 38 15.62 7.84 3.28
C LYS A 38 14.46 7.89 2.30
N MET A 39 13.39 8.55 2.71
CA MET A 39 12.22 8.80 1.88
C MET A 39 12.53 9.82 0.78
N TYR A 40 11.76 9.78 -0.30
CA TYR A 40 11.70 10.90 -1.24
C TYR A 40 11.28 12.18 -0.49
N ILE A 41 12.00 13.29 -0.71
CA ILE A 41 11.95 14.47 0.19
C ILE A 41 10.54 15.01 0.40
N ASN A 42 9.79 15.15 -0.70
CA ASN A 42 8.40 15.51 -0.70
C ASN A 42 7.59 14.24 -0.90
N ASN A 43 6.91 13.76 0.15
CA ASN A 43 6.10 12.55 0.06
C ASN A 43 4.86 12.61 0.95
N ASN A 44 3.84 11.87 0.55
CA ASN A 44 2.68 11.56 1.37
C ASN A 44 2.68 10.06 1.71
N ASN A 45 3.09 9.72 2.94
CA ASN A 45 3.21 8.34 3.40
C ASN A 45 4.09 7.48 2.48
N GLY A 46 5.28 8.00 2.13
CA GLY A 46 6.23 7.34 1.24
C GLY A 46 5.93 7.52 -0.26
N ASN A 47 4.73 7.98 -0.63
CA ASN A 47 4.37 8.25 -2.02
C ASN A 47 4.95 9.59 -2.48
N PRO A 48 5.89 9.61 -3.46
CA PRO A 48 6.54 10.84 -3.90
C PRO A 48 5.54 11.91 -4.36
N THR A 49 5.82 13.16 -4.02
CA THR A 49 5.05 14.33 -4.42
C THR A 49 5.97 15.38 -5.03
N ASN A 50 5.41 16.26 -5.86
CA ASN A 50 6.08 17.50 -6.23
C ASN A 50 6.09 18.51 -5.07
N ASP A 51 6.67 19.69 -5.31
CA ASP A 51 6.81 20.75 -4.32
C ASP A 51 5.47 21.34 -3.84
N ASN A 52 4.41 21.15 -4.62
CA ASN A 52 3.05 21.56 -4.25
C ASN A 52 2.30 20.46 -3.46
N GLY A 53 2.97 19.36 -3.12
CA GLY A 53 2.36 18.22 -2.42
C GLY A 53 1.45 17.34 -3.28
N VAL A 54 1.46 17.53 -4.61
CA VAL A 54 0.70 16.67 -5.53
C VAL A 54 1.51 15.41 -5.80
N VAL A 55 0.87 14.25 -5.66
CA VAL A 55 1.48 12.94 -5.90
C VAL A 55 2.02 12.86 -7.33
N LEU A 56 3.28 12.42 -7.47
CA LEU A 56 3.87 12.14 -8.77
C LEU A 56 3.20 10.90 -9.37
N PRO A 57 2.66 10.97 -10.60
CA PRO A 57 1.98 9.84 -11.24
C PRO A 57 3.00 8.86 -11.83
N ILE A 58 3.87 8.31 -10.99
CA ILE A 58 5.00 7.45 -11.41
C ILE A 58 4.51 6.20 -12.14
N TRP A 59 3.27 5.77 -11.89
CA TRP A 59 2.58 4.70 -12.63
C TRP A 59 2.22 5.06 -14.09
N GLU A 60 2.41 6.31 -14.51
CA GLU A 60 2.19 6.77 -15.88
C GLU A 60 3.50 7.01 -16.62
N TYR A 61 4.64 6.84 -15.94
CA TYR A 61 5.94 7.04 -16.54
C TYR A 61 6.20 5.96 -17.58
N SER A 62 6.76 6.39 -18.71
CA SER A 62 7.41 5.48 -19.65
C SER A 62 8.61 4.78 -18.98
N ASP A 63 9.07 3.69 -19.59
CA ASP A 63 10.21 2.93 -19.07
C ASP A 63 11.44 3.82 -18.85
N LEU A 64 11.73 4.74 -19.78
CA LEU A 64 12.83 5.69 -19.67
C LEU A 64 12.65 6.69 -18.52
N GLU A 65 11.44 7.19 -18.31
CA GLU A 65 11.14 8.09 -17.19
C GLU A 65 11.24 7.38 -15.84
N LEU A 66 10.81 6.12 -15.79
CA LEU A 66 10.90 5.29 -14.59
C LEU A 66 12.36 4.95 -14.24
N SER A 67 13.19 4.58 -15.22
CA SER A 67 14.63 4.40 -15.00
C SER A 67 15.32 5.68 -14.52
N LYS A 68 15.02 6.83 -15.16
CA LYS A 68 15.54 8.14 -14.73
C LYS A 68 15.09 8.51 -13.31
N PHE A 69 13.88 8.10 -12.91
CA PHE A 69 13.40 8.30 -11.56
C PHE A 69 14.22 7.50 -10.53
N ILE A 70 14.58 6.24 -10.85
CA ILE A 70 15.47 5.42 -10.01
C ILE A 70 16.86 6.06 -9.90
N ASP A 71 17.43 6.52 -11.02
CA ASP A 71 18.72 7.22 -11.03
C ASP A 71 18.69 8.49 -10.17
N ASN A 72 17.59 9.23 -10.24
CA ASN A 72 17.40 10.40 -9.39
C ASN A 72 17.26 10.03 -7.91
N CYS A 73 16.60 8.91 -7.58
CA CYS A 73 16.55 8.41 -6.21
C CYS A 73 17.95 8.12 -5.69
N GLU A 74 18.79 7.42 -6.47
CA GLU A 74 20.16 7.10 -6.09
C GLU A 74 21.01 8.35 -5.89
N LYS A 75 20.97 9.28 -6.85
CA LYS A 75 21.69 10.55 -6.78
C LYS A 75 21.34 11.34 -5.51
N ASN A 76 20.10 11.25 -5.05
CA ASN A 76 19.63 11.92 -3.84
C ASN A 76 19.69 11.03 -2.58
N GLY A 77 20.21 9.80 -2.69
CA GLY A 77 20.32 8.82 -1.62
C GLY A 77 18.98 8.31 -1.10
N VAL A 78 17.88 8.46 -1.84
CA VAL A 78 16.55 7.96 -1.48
C VAL A 78 16.58 6.44 -1.52
N THR A 79 16.19 5.78 -0.44
CA THR A 79 16.23 4.31 -0.32
C THR A 79 14.84 3.69 -0.13
N PHE A 80 13.79 4.50 -0.04
CA PHE A 80 12.40 4.00 0.05
C PHE A 80 11.43 4.90 -0.71
N VAL A 81 10.59 4.27 -1.54
CA VAL A 81 9.46 4.88 -2.23
C VAL A 81 8.23 3.98 -2.11
N ALA A 82 7.04 4.58 -2.10
CA ALA A 82 5.79 3.84 -2.17
C ALA A 82 4.91 4.32 -3.33
N THR A 83 4.10 3.42 -3.90
CA THR A 83 3.08 3.76 -4.92
C THR A 83 1.73 3.18 -4.52
N GLU A 84 0.68 4.01 -4.49
CA GLU A 84 -0.67 3.59 -4.01
C GLU A 84 -1.79 3.75 -5.05
N SER A 85 -1.69 4.75 -5.93
CA SER A 85 -2.76 5.12 -6.86
C SER A 85 -2.71 4.39 -8.20
N GLY A 86 -1.69 3.57 -8.43
CA GLY A 86 -1.48 2.82 -9.67
C GLY A 86 -0.27 1.88 -9.53
N ALA A 87 0.01 1.17 -10.61
CA ALA A 87 1.14 0.26 -10.73
C ALA A 87 2.12 0.78 -11.80
N PRO A 88 3.41 0.99 -11.47
CA PRO A 88 4.43 1.26 -12.47
C PRO A 88 4.71 0.01 -13.33
N ASN A 89 5.50 0.17 -14.39
CA ASN A 89 5.99 -0.97 -15.14
C ASN A 89 6.95 -1.82 -14.28
N PHE A 90 6.45 -2.92 -13.73
CA PHE A 90 7.23 -3.79 -12.83
C PHE A 90 8.41 -4.48 -13.54
N ASN A 91 8.39 -4.62 -14.87
CA ASN A 91 9.53 -5.18 -15.61
C ASN A 91 10.76 -4.27 -15.50
N VAL A 92 10.55 -2.96 -15.61
CA VAL A 92 11.64 -1.97 -15.46
C VAL A 92 12.19 -1.98 -14.04
N LEU A 93 11.30 -2.13 -13.05
CA LEU A 93 11.70 -2.19 -11.64
C LEU A 93 12.46 -3.47 -11.30
N GLU A 94 12.01 -4.63 -11.79
CA GLU A 94 12.63 -5.92 -11.51
C GLU A 94 13.98 -6.09 -12.23
N MET A 95 14.13 -5.56 -13.44
CA MET A 95 15.40 -5.59 -14.17
C MET A 95 16.48 -4.66 -13.58
N ASP A 96 16.12 -3.70 -12.74
CA ASP A 96 17.07 -2.80 -12.09
C ASP A 96 17.58 -3.41 -10.78
N ASN A 97 18.84 -3.84 -10.76
CA ASN A 97 19.46 -4.54 -9.63
C ASN A 97 19.55 -3.71 -8.33
N ARG A 98 19.30 -2.40 -8.39
CA ARG A 98 19.24 -1.53 -7.21
C ARG A 98 17.88 -1.64 -6.51
N VAL A 99 16.84 -2.13 -7.18
CA VAL A 99 15.47 -2.10 -6.68
C VAL A 99 15.13 -3.39 -5.93
N THR A 100 14.41 -3.26 -4.82
CA THR A 100 13.78 -4.37 -4.11
C THR A 100 12.28 -4.15 -4.05
N LEU A 101 11.51 -5.00 -4.75
CA LEU A 101 10.06 -4.86 -4.89
C LEU A 101 9.31 -5.54 -3.75
N ILE A 102 8.61 -4.77 -2.92
CA ILE A 102 7.84 -5.33 -1.81
C ILE A 102 6.37 -4.92 -1.89
N THR A 103 5.48 -5.78 -1.39
CA THR A 103 4.09 -5.43 -1.17
C THR A 103 3.50 -6.14 0.04
N CYS A 104 2.35 -5.66 0.49
CA CYS A 104 1.57 -6.28 1.55
C CYS A 104 0.12 -6.36 1.08
N LEU A 105 -0.42 -7.57 1.10
CA LEU A 105 -1.78 -7.89 0.74
C LEU A 105 -2.57 -8.21 2.00
N ARG A 106 -3.89 -8.12 1.90
CA ARG A 106 -4.83 -8.42 2.97
C ARG A 106 -5.98 -9.23 2.39
N ASP A 107 -6.72 -9.95 3.22
CA ASP A 107 -8.04 -10.43 2.85
C ASP A 107 -8.88 -9.29 2.17
N PRO A 108 -9.38 -9.52 0.93
CA PRO A 108 -10.05 -8.49 0.13
C PRO A 108 -11.26 -7.84 0.81
N GLU A 109 -12.07 -8.63 1.51
CA GLU A 109 -13.26 -8.13 2.22
C GLU A 109 -12.87 -7.33 3.46
N LYS A 110 -11.96 -7.86 4.29
CA LYS A 110 -11.44 -7.13 5.46
C LYS A 110 -10.79 -5.81 5.06
N ARG A 111 -10.11 -5.77 3.90
CA ARG A 111 -9.55 -4.53 3.33
C ARG A 111 -10.66 -3.53 3.00
N LEU A 112 -11.72 -3.93 2.30
CA LEU A 112 -12.84 -3.05 1.97
C LEU A 112 -13.55 -2.53 3.24
N VAL A 113 -13.84 -3.41 4.20
CA VAL A 113 -14.44 -3.01 5.48
C VAL A 113 -13.53 -2.01 6.22
N SER A 114 -12.21 -2.24 6.18
CA SER A 114 -11.24 -1.31 6.76
C SER A 114 -11.24 0.05 6.06
N ASN A 115 -11.43 0.07 4.74
CA ASN A 115 -11.56 1.30 3.96
C ASN A 115 -12.84 2.06 4.33
N HIS A 116 -13.99 1.38 4.38
CA HIS A 116 -15.26 2.01 4.76
C HIS A 116 -15.21 2.63 6.16
N ASN A 117 -14.69 1.89 7.14
CA ASN A 117 -14.51 2.42 8.49
C ASN A 117 -13.56 3.62 8.53
N TYR A 118 -12.44 3.55 7.79
CA TYR A 118 -11.52 4.67 7.70
C TYR A 118 -12.16 5.89 7.06
N ALA A 119 -12.81 5.73 5.91
CA ALA A 119 -13.48 6.81 5.20
C ALA A 119 -14.53 7.48 6.09
N TYR A 120 -15.35 6.70 6.79
CA TYR A 120 -16.36 7.24 7.68
C TYR A 120 -15.74 8.00 8.85
N TYR A 121 -14.86 7.37 9.64
CA TYR A 121 -14.32 7.99 10.86
C TYR A 121 -13.37 9.15 10.60
N SER A 122 -12.69 9.16 9.46
CA SER A 122 -11.86 10.30 9.03
C SER A 122 -12.71 11.41 8.36
N GLY A 123 -14.01 11.18 8.13
CA GLY A 123 -14.94 12.17 7.60
C GLY A 123 -14.90 12.34 6.07
N TYR A 124 -14.35 11.36 5.33
CA TYR A 124 -14.42 11.30 3.87
C TYR A 124 -15.77 10.81 3.35
N THR A 125 -16.56 10.16 4.21
CA THR A 125 -17.95 9.80 3.91
C THR A 125 -18.83 9.88 5.16
N GLU A 126 -20.12 10.07 4.95
CA GLU A 126 -21.15 9.92 5.98
C GLU A 126 -22.03 8.67 5.73
N GLU A 127 -21.74 7.91 4.68
CA GLU A 127 -22.43 6.65 4.38
C GLU A 127 -22.16 5.61 5.47
N LYS A 128 -23.22 5.18 6.15
CA LYS A 128 -23.15 4.17 7.21
C LYS A 128 -23.27 2.75 6.68
N LYS A 129 -23.93 2.56 5.54
CA LYS A 129 -24.11 1.25 4.93
C LYS A 129 -23.06 1.01 3.86
N LEU A 130 -22.48 -0.19 3.87
CA LEU A 130 -21.43 -0.58 2.93
C LEU A 130 -21.94 -0.54 1.49
N ILE A 131 -23.17 -1.03 1.26
CA ILE A 131 -23.83 -0.98 -0.05
C ILE A 131 -23.76 0.43 -0.63
N ASN A 132 -24.16 1.47 0.09
CA ASN A 132 -24.12 2.85 -0.43
C ASN A 132 -22.70 3.36 -0.65
N PHE A 133 -21.76 2.96 0.22
CA PHE A 133 -20.36 3.38 0.14
C PHE A 133 -19.69 2.87 -1.14
N ILE A 134 -19.97 1.62 -1.56
CA ILE A 134 -19.33 1.01 -2.73
C ILE A 134 -19.95 1.41 -4.07
N HIS A 135 -21.09 2.10 -4.09
CA HIS A 135 -21.76 2.50 -5.34
C HIS A 135 -21.00 3.56 -6.13
N LYS A 136 -20.10 4.31 -5.50
CA LYS A 136 -19.28 5.32 -6.19
C LYS A 136 -18.02 4.67 -6.75
N PRO A 137 -17.85 4.63 -8.09
CA PRO A 137 -16.66 4.06 -8.70
C PRO A 137 -15.39 4.78 -8.23
N ASN A 138 -14.48 4.02 -7.64
CA ASN A 138 -13.14 4.47 -7.24
C ASN A 138 -12.23 3.24 -7.28
N ILE A 139 -10.97 3.42 -7.68
CA ILE A 139 -9.95 2.36 -7.65
C ILE A 139 -9.95 1.58 -6.33
N PHE A 140 -10.04 2.26 -5.18
CA PHE A 140 -10.01 1.60 -3.86
C PHE A 140 -11.28 0.79 -3.51
N LEU A 141 -12.38 1.02 -4.24
CA LEU A 141 -13.70 0.38 -4.08
C LEU A 141 -14.04 -0.57 -5.23
N SER A 142 -13.14 -0.66 -6.21
CA SER A 142 -13.31 -1.54 -7.36
C SER A 142 -13.40 -3.00 -6.91
N ASP A 143 -14.10 -3.80 -7.71
CA ASP A 143 -14.02 -5.24 -7.67
C ASP A 143 -12.62 -5.71 -8.07
N ASN A 144 -12.24 -6.87 -7.54
CA ASN A 144 -10.97 -7.53 -7.86
C ASN A 144 -9.78 -6.54 -7.87
N TYR A 145 -9.64 -5.80 -6.75
CA TYR A 145 -8.75 -4.65 -6.63
C TYR A 145 -7.28 -5.04 -6.83
N TYR A 146 -6.85 -6.22 -6.38
CA TYR A 146 -5.47 -6.65 -6.53
C TYR A 146 -5.17 -7.00 -7.97
N VAL A 147 -6.03 -7.81 -8.59
CA VAL A 147 -5.89 -8.15 -10.01
C VAL A 147 -5.92 -6.88 -10.85
N ARG A 148 -6.79 -5.91 -10.52
CA ARG A 148 -6.85 -4.61 -11.20
C ARG A 148 -5.56 -3.80 -11.10
N ILE A 149 -4.94 -3.74 -9.92
CA ILE A 149 -3.69 -3.01 -9.72
C ILE A 149 -2.55 -3.70 -10.48
N PHE A 150 -2.35 -4.99 -10.26
CA PHE A 150 -1.21 -5.72 -10.82
C PHE A 150 -1.34 -6.01 -12.33
N SER A 151 -2.53 -5.90 -12.91
CA SER A 151 -2.75 -5.92 -14.37
C SER A 151 -2.71 -4.53 -15.03
N ASN A 152 -2.32 -3.48 -14.29
CA ASN A 152 -2.29 -2.09 -14.75
C ASN A 152 -3.68 -1.53 -15.21
N ASN A 153 -4.77 -2.09 -14.69
CA ASN A 153 -6.14 -1.63 -14.95
C ASN A 153 -6.66 -0.65 -13.88
N GLY A 154 -5.80 -0.11 -13.01
CA GLY A 154 -6.17 0.77 -11.90
C GLY A 154 -6.98 2.00 -12.31
N LYS A 155 -6.71 2.55 -13.50
CA LYS A 155 -7.44 3.71 -14.07
C LYS A 155 -8.85 3.38 -14.54
N PHE A 156 -9.21 2.09 -14.66
CA PHE A 156 -10.48 1.62 -15.20
C PHE A 156 -11.28 0.86 -14.13
N PRO A 157 -11.78 1.52 -13.07
CA PRO A 157 -12.44 0.85 -11.94
C PRO A 157 -13.73 0.11 -12.30
N ASN A 158 -14.31 0.37 -13.48
CA ASN A 158 -15.53 -0.29 -13.97
C ASN A 158 -15.25 -1.33 -15.08
N LYS A 159 -13.99 -1.50 -15.51
CA LYS A 159 -13.64 -2.52 -16.51
C LYS A 159 -13.88 -3.90 -15.89
N LEU A 160 -14.67 -4.73 -16.58
CA LEU A 160 -14.80 -6.15 -16.27
C LEU A 160 -13.44 -6.82 -16.54
N LEU A 161 -12.87 -7.46 -15.53
CA LEU A 161 -11.60 -8.16 -15.66
C LEU A 161 -11.83 -9.55 -16.26
N ASN A 162 -10.90 -9.99 -17.10
CA ASN A 162 -10.92 -11.31 -17.72
C ASN A 162 -9.72 -12.17 -17.27
N GLU A 163 -9.57 -13.36 -17.84
CA GLU A 163 -8.46 -14.26 -17.50
C GLU A 163 -7.09 -13.68 -17.94
N GLU A 164 -7.02 -12.92 -19.03
CA GLU A 164 -5.79 -12.26 -19.46
C GLU A 164 -5.33 -11.21 -18.42
N ASP A 165 -6.25 -10.39 -17.91
CA ASP A 165 -5.98 -9.47 -16.81
C ASP A 165 -5.49 -10.23 -15.55
N TYR A 166 -6.09 -11.39 -15.25
CA TYR A 166 -5.64 -12.25 -14.15
C TYR A 166 -4.21 -12.77 -14.36
N GLN A 167 -3.90 -13.28 -15.55
CA GLN A 167 -2.56 -13.78 -15.88
C GLN A 167 -1.52 -12.67 -15.82
N TYR A 168 -1.82 -11.47 -16.33
CA TYR A 168 -0.93 -10.31 -16.19
C TYR A 168 -0.70 -9.91 -14.74
N ALA A 169 -1.74 -9.96 -13.90
CA ALA A 169 -1.58 -9.70 -12.48
C ALA A 169 -0.62 -10.70 -11.82
N ILE A 170 -0.77 -12.00 -12.12
CA ILE A 170 0.10 -13.07 -11.61
C ILE A 170 1.55 -12.90 -12.12
N GLU A 171 1.72 -12.56 -13.39
CA GLU A 171 3.04 -12.31 -13.97
C GLU A 171 3.72 -11.08 -13.36
N ASN A 172 2.97 -10.06 -12.98
CA ASN A 172 3.54 -8.85 -12.38
C ASN A 172 3.83 -9.01 -10.89
N ILE A 173 2.98 -9.70 -10.13
CA ILE A 173 3.24 -9.94 -8.71
C ILE A 173 4.38 -10.93 -8.50
N SER A 174 4.64 -11.86 -9.43
CA SER A 174 5.75 -12.81 -9.32
C SER A 174 7.13 -12.14 -9.36
N LYS A 175 7.20 -10.89 -9.84
CA LYS A 175 8.41 -10.05 -9.86
C LYS A 175 8.75 -9.45 -8.48
N PHE A 176 7.87 -9.62 -7.50
CA PHE A 176 8.08 -9.05 -6.16
C PHE A 176 9.02 -9.91 -5.33
N ASP A 177 10.06 -9.25 -4.81
CA ASP A 177 11.02 -9.78 -3.87
C ASP A 177 10.44 -10.24 -2.54
N LEU A 178 9.34 -9.62 -2.11
CA LEU A 178 8.61 -9.94 -0.89
C LEU A 178 7.13 -9.58 -1.03
N ILE A 179 6.29 -10.58 -0.80
CA ILE A 179 4.83 -10.43 -0.73
C ILE A 179 4.41 -10.85 0.68
N ILE A 180 3.81 -9.93 1.43
CA ILE A 180 3.38 -10.16 2.82
C ILE A 180 1.87 -10.36 2.85
N ASN A 181 1.40 -11.45 3.46
CA ASN A 181 -0.01 -11.64 3.78
C ASN A 181 -0.30 -11.07 5.18
N LEU A 182 -0.97 -9.92 5.25
CA LEU A 182 -1.27 -9.24 6.52
C LEU A 182 -2.09 -10.08 7.50
N ASP A 183 -2.87 -11.04 7.02
CA ASP A 183 -3.73 -11.87 7.85
C ASP A 183 -3.01 -13.10 8.41
N LEU A 184 -1.90 -13.54 7.81
CA LEU A 184 -1.18 -14.77 8.17
C LEU A 184 0.25 -14.52 8.65
N ASP A 185 0.93 -13.51 8.12
CA ASP A 185 2.34 -13.26 8.38
C ASP A 185 2.56 -12.30 9.55
N ASP A 186 3.69 -12.48 10.26
CA ASP A 186 4.29 -11.39 11.03
C ASP A 186 5.02 -10.43 10.09
N VAL A 187 4.37 -9.29 9.80
CA VAL A 187 4.91 -8.21 8.96
C VAL A 187 6.32 -7.80 9.39
N GLN A 188 6.60 -7.71 10.70
CA GLN A 188 7.90 -7.26 11.18
C GLN A 188 8.97 -8.31 10.89
N GLU A 189 8.67 -9.57 11.15
CA GLU A 189 9.63 -10.66 10.91
C GLU A 189 9.93 -10.83 9.43
N LYS A 190 8.92 -10.75 8.55
CA LYS A 190 9.12 -10.79 7.09
C LYS A 190 10.03 -9.66 6.60
N LEU A 191 9.80 -8.44 7.07
CA LEU A 191 10.61 -7.27 6.69
C LEU A 191 12.03 -7.37 7.26
N LYS A 192 12.20 -7.88 8.48
CA LYS A 192 13.51 -8.16 9.06
C LYS A 192 14.28 -9.17 8.22
N LEU A 193 13.66 -10.30 7.87
CA LEU A 193 14.32 -11.35 7.09
C LEU A 193 14.71 -10.89 5.68
N LYS A 194 13.87 -10.09 5.00
CA LYS A 194 14.17 -9.63 3.63
C LYS A 194 15.08 -8.39 3.57
N LEU A 195 14.88 -7.43 4.48
CA LEU A 195 15.47 -6.08 4.37
C LEU A 195 16.52 -5.78 5.46
N ASP A 196 16.77 -6.72 6.36
CA ASP A 196 17.59 -6.55 7.57
C ASP A 196 17.11 -5.39 8.47
N TRP A 197 15.81 -5.11 8.41
CA TRP A 197 15.20 -4.11 9.27
C TRP A 197 15.12 -4.62 10.71
N LYS A 198 15.47 -3.75 11.66
CA LYS A 198 15.34 -4.05 13.09
C LYS A 198 13.88 -3.91 13.50
N ASN A 199 13.44 -4.81 14.38
CA ASN A 199 12.13 -4.75 15.01
C ASN A 199 12.06 -3.55 15.95
N LYS A 200 11.48 -2.44 15.47
CA LYS A 200 11.31 -1.21 16.23
C LYS A 200 9.83 -0.99 16.49
N LYS A 201 9.49 -0.54 17.70
CA LYS A 201 8.12 -0.19 18.05
C LYS A 201 7.73 1.08 17.31
N VAL A 202 6.85 0.94 16.32
CA VAL A 202 6.33 2.06 15.52
C VAL A 202 4.81 2.15 15.63
N ASP A 203 4.26 3.33 15.29
CA ASP A 203 2.81 3.49 15.19
C ASP A 203 2.26 2.63 14.04
N ARG A 204 1.30 1.76 14.38
CA ARG A 204 0.63 0.85 13.45
C ARG A 204 -0.48 1.55 12.64
N HIS A 205 -0.82 2.81 12.96
CA HIS A 205 -1.88 3.60 12.30
C HIS A 205 -3.18 2.81 12.07
N SER A 206 -3.69 2.19 13.12
CA SER A 206 -5.00 1.56 13.07
C SER A 206 -6.10 2.59 12.81
N THR A 207 -7.19 2.19 12.13
CA THR A 207 -8.35 3.06 11.91
C THR A 207 -8.82 3.70 13.22
N PHE A 208 -8.82 2.94 14.30
CA PHE A 208 -9.15 3.40 15.65
C PHE A 208 -7.90 3.82 16.44
N GLY A 209 -8.06 4.78 17.36
CA GLY A 209 -6.97 5.28 18.22
C GLY A 209 -6.11 6.40 17.62
N ASN A 210 -6.41 6.84 16.39
CA ASN A 210 -5.78 8.01 15.78
C ASN A 210 -6.27 9.29 16.49
N LYS A 211 -5.34 9.97 17.18
CA LYS A 211 -5.62 11.22 17.92
C LYS A 211 -6.16 12.33 17.02
N TRP A 212 -5.73 12.38 15.76
CA TRP A 212 -6.19 13.38 14.81
C TRP A 212 -7.67 13.18 14.45
N ASN A 213 -8.12 11.93 14.30
CA ASN A 213 -9.54 11.63 14.13
C ASN A 213 -10.36 12.04 15.35
N ILE A 214 -9.86 11.82 16.57
CA ILE A 214 -10.53 12.28 17.80
C ILE A 214 -10.68 13.80 17.78
N ILE A 215 -9.60 14.53 17.49
CA ILE A 215 -9.60 16.00 17.43
C ILE A 215 -10.59 16.49 16.36
N ASN A 216 -10.58 15.89 15.17
CA ASN A 216 -11.48 16.30 14.09
C ASN A 216 -12.95 16.04 14.41
N LEU A 217 -13.28 14.88 14.98
CA LEU A 217 -14.65 14.55 15.37
C LEU A 217 -15.15 15.50 16.47
N LEU A 218 -14.29 15.89 17.42
CA LEU A 218 -14.58 16.91 18.43
C LEU A 218 -14.81 18.29 17.80
N LYS A 219 -13.91 18.74 16.92
CA LYS A 219 -14.02 20.05 16.22
C LYS A 219 -15.30 20.16 15.39
N LYS A 220 -15.74 19.04 14.78
CA LYS A 220 -16.98 18.97 14.00
C LYS A 220 -18.23 18.70 14.85
N LEU A 221 -18.11 18.68 16.19
CA LEU A 221 -19.21 18.39 17.12
C LEU A 221 -19.92 17.04 16.85
N GLN A 222 -19.22 16.08 16.25
CA GLN A 222 -19.78 14.76 15.89
C GLN A 222 -19.70 13.78 17.08
N PHE A 223 -20.27 14.14 18.23
CA PHE A 223 -20.11 13.40 19.50
C PHE A 223 -20.58 11.94 19.44
N LEU A 224 -21.68 11.65 18.72
CA LEU A 224 -22.16 10.28 18.53
C LEU A 224 -21.16 9.43 17.75
N LYS A 225 -20.57 9.99 16.69
CA LYS A 225 -19.55 9.34 15.86
C LYS A 225 -18.25 9.12 16.65
N LEU A 226 -17.87 10.10 17.49
CA LEU A 226 -16.75 9.97 18.41
C LEU A 226 -16.98 8.84 19.44
N LYS A 227 -18.18 8.72 20.02
CA LYS A 227 -18.50 7.63 20.96
C LYS A 227 -18.32 6.26 20.29
N LYS A 228 -18.82 6.10 19.07
CA LYS A 228 -18.62 4.87 18.27
C LYS A 228 -17.14 4.61 17.96
N TYR A 229 -16.40 5.66 17.60
CA TYR A 229 -14.96 5.60 17.33
C TYR A 229 -14.16 5.11 18.54
N LEU A 230 -14.42 5.68 19.72
CA LEU A 230 -13.73 5.30 20.96
C LEU A 230 -14.06 3.86 21.37
N LYS A 231 -15.29 3.40 21.10
CA LYS A 231 -15.71 2.00 21.29
C LYS A 231 -15.20 1.03 20.23
N ARG A 232 -14.50 1.52 19.20
CA ARG A 232 -14.02 0.73 18.05
C ARG A 232 -15.14 0.00 17.31
N GLU A 233 -16.33 0.61 17.28
CA GLU A 233 -17.52 0.04 16.65
C GLU A 233 -17.35 0.05 15.13
N LYS A 234 -17.54 -1.09 14.46
CA LYS A 234 -17.65 -1.15 13.00
C LYS A 234 -19.00 -0.58 12.58
N ILE A 235 -19.05 0.22 11.52
CA ILE A 235 -20.27 0.94 11.15
C ILE A 235 -21.27 0.06 10.39
N ASP A 236 -20.74 -0.85 9.58
CA ASP A 236 -21.50 -1.90 8.91
C ASP A 236 -20.75 -3.24 9.03
N SER A 237 -21.53 -4.31 9.15
CA SER A 237 -21.07 -5.70 9.15
C SER A 237 -21.79 -6.56 8.11
N ASP A 238 -22.77 -6.00 7.39
CA ASP A 238 -23.43 -6.70 6.29
C ASP A 238 -22.52 -6.73 5.06
N LEU A 239 -22.04 -7.92 4.72
CA LEU A 239 -21.19 -8.18 3.57
C LEU A 239 -21.96 -8.85 2.41
N SER A 240 -23.27 -9.05 2.55
CA SER A 240 -24.09 -9.68 1.50
C SER A 240 -24.00 -8.93 0.17
N CYS A 241 -23.85 -7.60 0.22
CA CYS A 241 -23.74 -6.73 -0.96
C CYS A 241 -22.43 -6.87 -1.75
N ILE A 242 -21.41 -7.53 -1.19
CA ILE A 242 -20.11 -7.75 -1.86
C ILE A 242 -19.84 -9.22 -2.16
N LYS A 243 -20.83 -10.09 -1.95
CA LYS A 243 -20.73 -11.49 -2.28
C LYS A 243 -20.30 -11.65 -3.75
N ASN A 244 -19.25 -12.41 -3.98
CA ASN A 244 -18.63 -12.66 -5.30
C ASN A 244 -17.92 -11.46 -5.97
N LYS A 245 -17.83 -10.29 -5.32
CA LYS A 245 -17.14 -9.11 -5.88
C LYS A 245 -15.62 -9.31 -6.03
N TYR A 246 -15.04 -10.28 -5.32
CA TYR A 246 -13.59 -10.45 -5.18
C TYR A 246 -13.10 -11.83 -5.60
N ASN A 247 -13.83 -12.53 -6.47
CA ASN A 247 -13.49 -13.91 -6.87
C ASN A 247 -12.06 -14.04 -7.44
N LEU A 248 -11.64 -13.09 -8.29
CA LEU A 248 -10.28 -13.12 -8.85
C LEU A 248 -9.24 -12.74 -7.80
N ASP A 249 -9.54 -11.80 -6.90
CA ASP A 249 -8.63 -11.47 -5.79
C ASP A 249 -8.44 -12.66 -4.84
N TYR A 250 -9.49 -13.43 -4.54
CA TYR A 250 -9.36 -14.63 -3.71
C TYR A 250 -8.53 -15.71 -4.41
N ARG A 251 -8.78 -15.97 -5.70
CA ARG A 251 -7.94 -16.88 -6.49
C ARG A 251 -6.48 -16.42 -6.53
N PHE A 252 -6.26 -15.10 -6.71
CA PHE A 252 -4.95 -14.48 -6.69
C PHE A 252 -4.24 -14.67 -5.35
N MET A 253 -4.93 -14.45 -4.23
CA MET A 253 -4.38 -14.69 -2.89
C MET A 253 -4.06 -16.17 -2.65
N GLU A 254 -4.92 -17.08 -3.12
CA GLU A 254 -4.70 -18.53 -3.02
C GLU A 254 -3.44 -18.97 -3.78
N GLU A 255 -3.26 -18.51 -5.02
CA GLU A 255 -2.07 -18.81 -5.85
C GLU A 255 -0.76 -18.37 -5.18
N LEU A 256 -0.81 -17.26 -4.43
CA LEU A 256 0.37 -16.67 -3.77
C LEU A 256 0.71 -17.33 -2.43
N PHE A 257 -0.28 -17.77 -1.66
CA PHE A 257 -0.08 -18.15 -0.25
C PHE A 257 -0.46 -19.58 0.11
N SER A 258 -1.05 -20.35 -0.80
CA SER A 258 -1.43 -21.76 -0.55
C SER A 258 -0.35 -22.77 -0.95
N LYS A 259 0.91 -22.33 -1.09
CA LYS A 259 2.07 -23.18 -1.39
C LYS A 259 2.83 -23.58 -0.13
#